data_AF-A0A6A0B202-F1
#
_entry.id   AF-A0A6A0B202-F1
#
_cell.length_a   1.000
_cell.length_b   1.000
_cell.length_c   1.000
_cell.angle_alpha   90.00
_cell.angle_beta   90.00
_cell.angle_gamma   90.00
#
_symmetry.space_group_name_H-M   'P 1'
#
loop_
_entity.id
_entity.type
_entity.pdbx_description
1 polymer ?
#
loop_
_entity_poly.entity_id
_entity_poly.type
_entity_poly.pdbx_seq_one_letter_code
_entity_poly.pdbx_strand_id
1 'polypeptide(L)'
;MYTLAGVLWTCITGRWPLDYERACLLPRELGAAGVREAIATGGIPLDADRPWPELQQLLEGALLAPAGERPTAAELAGQISDV
;
A
#
# COMPACT_ATOMS: atom_id res chain seq x y z
N MET A 1 2.42 0.89 10.04
CA MET A 1 2.51 1.91 9.00
C MET A 1 2.01 1.41 7.65
N TYR A 2 2.61 0.37 7.07
CA TYR A 2 2.08 -0.28 5.87
C TYR A 2 0.56 -0.57 5.94
N THR A 3 0.10 -1.25 6.99
CA THR A 3 -1.34 -1.55 7.17
C THR A 3 -2.20 -0.30 7.30
N LEU A 4 -1.70 0.75 7.96
CA LEU A 4 -2.45 2.00 8.11
C LEU A 4 -2.64 2.68 6.75
N ALA A 5 -1.57 2.80 5.97
CA ALA A 5 -1.62 3.37 4.63
C ALA A 5 -2.58 2.56 3.72
N GLY A 6 -2.56 1.23 3.81
CA GLY A 6 -3.48 0.39 3.04
C GLY A 6 -4.93 0.50 3.47
N VAL A 7 -5.20 0.70 4.77
CA VAL A 7 -6.57 0.97 5.25
C VAL A 7 -7.05 2.34 4.76
N LEU A 8 -6.23 3.39 4.85
CA LEU A 8 -6.59 4.72 4.33
C LEU A 8 -6.89 4.68 2.84
N TRP A 9 -6.07 3.97 2.06
CA TRP A 9 -6.33 3.74 0.64
C TRP A 9 -7.67 3.05 0.39
N THR A 10 -7.98 2.02 1.18
CA THR A 10 -9.24 1.27 1.08
C THR A 10 -10.43 2.15 1.43
N CYS A 11 -10.30 3.05 2.40
CA CYS A 11 -11.36 4.00 2.73
C CYS A 11 -11.68 4.95 1.56
N ILE A 12 -10.69 5.32 0.75
CA ILE A 12 -10.84 6.28 -0.36
C ILE A 12 -11.36 5.58 -1.63
N THR A 13 -10.84 4.40 -1.93
CA THR A 13 -11.10 3.70 -3.21
C THR A 13 -12.12 2.56 -3.08
N GLY A 14 -12.44 2.12 -1.86
CA GLY A 14 -13.21 0.90 -1.60
C GLY A 14 -12.43 -0.39 -1.88
N ARG A 15 -11.14 -0.32 -2.23
CA ARG A 15 -10.33 -1.48 -2.64
C ARG A 15 -9.00 -1.50 -1.90
N TRP A 16 -8.47 -2.69 -1.67
CA TRP A 16 -7.12 -2.83 -1.12
C TRP A 16 -6.09 -2.33 -2.13
N PRO A 17 -5.02 -1.61 -1.72
CA PRO A 17 -4.05 -1.00 -2.64
C PRO A 17 -3.26 -1.98 -3.50
N LEU A 18 -3.14 -3.25 -3.12
CA LEU A 18 -2.38 -4.22 -3.92
C LEU A 18 -3.28 -4.94 -4.92
N ASP A 19 -2.90 -4.87 -6.20
CA ASP A 19 -3.60 -5.52 -7.30
C ASP A 19 -3.05 -6.94 -7.53
N TYR A 20 -3.53 -7.86 -6.70
CA TYR A 20 -3.17 -9.28 -6.76
C TYR A 20 -3.62 -9.95 -8.06
N GLU A 21 -4.74 -9.51 -8.64
CA GLU A 21 -5.28 -10.05 -9.89
C GLU A 21 -4.32 -9.74 -11.04
N ARG A 22 -3.85 -8.49 -11.13
CA ARG A 22 -2.86 -8.09 -12.14
C ARG A 22 -1.49 -8.72 -11.94
N ALA A 23 -1.15 -9.09 -10.71
CA ALA A 23 0.05 -9.89 -10.42
C ALA A 23 -0.11 -11.38 -10.75
N CYS A 24 -1.29 -11.84 -11.16
CA CYS A 24 -1.63 -13.25 -11.30
C CYS A 24 -1.33 -14.07 -10.02
N LEU A 25 -1.46 -13.45 -8.85
CA LEU A 25 -1.21 -14.09 -7.56
C LEU A 25 -2.53 -14.37 -6.86
N LEU A 26 -2.71 -15.61 -6.44
CA LEU A 26 -3.80 -16.01 -5.56
C LEU A 26 -3.25 -16.14 -4.14
N PRO A 27 -3.54 -15.21 -3.21
CA PRO A 27 -2.96 -15.24 -1.85
C PRO A 27 -3.21 -16.54 -1.09
N ARG A 28 -4.31 -17.23 -1.40
CA ARG A 28 -4.66 -18.55 -0.85
C ARG A 28 -3.70 -19.65 -1.29
N GLU A 29 -3.11 -19.54 -2.47
CA GLU A 29 -2.21 -20.55 -3.05
C GLU A 29 -0.76 -20.33 -2.60
N LEU A 30 -0.32 -19.08 -2.44
CA LEU A 30 1.02 -18.73 -1.96
C LEU A 30 1.23 -18.99 -0.46
N GLY A 31 0.14 -18.94 0.32
CA GLY A 31 0.21 -18.93 1.77
C GLY A 31 0.84 -17.65 2.34
N ALA A 32 0.80 -17.50 3.67
CA ALA A 32 1.16 -16.25 4.33
C ALA A 32 2.64 -15.84 4.14
N ALA A 33 3.56 -16.80 4.02
CA ALA A 33 4.98 -16.53 3.82
C ALA A 33 5.25 -15.97 2.40
N GLY A 34 4.73 -16.64 1.37
CA GLY A 34 4.90 -16.20 -0.02
C GLY A 34 4.24 -14.85 -0.29
N VAL A 35 3.08 -14.57 0.31
CA VAL A 35 2.45 -13.24 0.22
C VAL A 35 3.34 -12.17 0.84
N ARG A 36 3.92 -12.40 2.02
CA ARG A 36 4.80 -11.41 2.66
C ARG A 36 6.05 -11.14 1.83
N GLU A 37 6.63 -12.18 1.22
CA GLU A 37 7.78 -12.05 0.33
C GLU A 37 7.44 -11.25 -0.93
N ALA A 38 6.31 -11.54 -1.58
CA ALA A 38 5.84 -10.80 -2.75
C ALA A 38 5.59 -9.31 -2.43
N ILE A 39 5.06 -9.01 -1.24
CA ILE A 39 4.91 -7.64 -0.75
C ILE A 39 6.27 -6.99 -0.50
N ALA A 40 7.18 -7.69 0.19
CA ALA A 40 8.50 -7.16 0.56
C ALA A 40 9.40 -6.86 -0.65
N THR A 41 9.21 -7.61 -1.74
CA THR A 41 9.98 -7.46 -2.99
C THR A 41 9.35 -6.47 -3.97
N GLY A 42 8.18 -5.90 -3.66
CA GLY A 42 7.44 -5.03 -4.59
C GLY A 42 6.90 -5.78 -5.82
N GLY A 43 6.76 -7.12 -5.74
CA GLY A 43 6.27 -7.95 -6.83
C GLY A 43 4.77 -7.83 -7.11
N ILE A 44 4.05 -7.03 -6.32
CA ILE A 44 2.61 -6.80 -6.46
C ILE A 44 2.40 -5.32 -6.74
N PRO A 45 1.84 -4.97 -7.90
CA PRO A 45 1.62 -3.58 -8.23
C PRO A 45 0.52 -2.97 -7.37
N LEU A 46 0.57 -1.64 -7.26
CA LEU A 46 -0.56 -0.89 -6.70
C LEU A 46 -1.72 -0.84 -7.69
N ASP A 47 -2.94 -0.82 -7.15
CA ASP A 47 -4.17 -0.54 -7.88
C ASP A 47 -4.01 0.78 -8.66
N ALA A 48 -4.55 0.85 -9.87
CA ALA A 48 -4.36 1.99 -10.76
C ALA A 48 -5.38 3.12 -10.53
N ASP A 49 -6.47 2.86 -9.79
CA ASP A 49 -7.48 3.87 -9.51
C ASP A 49 -6.89 4.96 -8.60
N ARG A 50 -7.06 6.21 -9.04
CA ARG A 50 -6.48 7.39 -8.40
C ARG A 50 -7.53 8.50 -8.27
N PRO A 51 -8.64 8.29 -7.53
CA PRO A 51 -9.62 9.34 -7.32
C PRO A 51 -8.99 10.58 -6.67
N TRP A 52 -8.05 10.41 -5.73
CA TRP A 52 -7.37 11.49 -5.00
C TRP A 52 -5.84 11.34 -5.18
N PRO A 53 -5.29 11.80 -6.32
CA PRO A 53 -3.92 11.50 -6.73
C PRO A 53 -2.84 11.92 -5.72
N GLU A 54 -2.97 13.10 -5.12
CA GLU A 54 -2.00 13.68 -4.20
C GLU A 54 -1.92 12.87 -2.90
N LEU A 55 -3.08 12.56 -2.30
CA LEU A 55 -3.16 11.73 -1.11
C LEU A 55 -2.63 10.31 -1.40
N GLN A 56 -3.01 9.72 -2.53
CA GLN A 56 -2.57 8.38 -2.89
C GLN A 56 -1.06 8.32 -3.17
N GLN A 57 -0.44 9.39 -3.68
CA GLN A 57 1.00 9.47 -3.83
C GLN A 57 1.74 9.43 -2.48
N LEU A 58 1.21 10.10 -1.45
CA LEU A 58 1.75 10.01 -0.08
C LEU A 58 1.61 8.59 0.49
N LEU A 59 0.42 7.99 0.34
CA LEU A 59 0.16 6.62 0.81
C LEU A 59 1.05 5.59 0.10
N GLU A 60 1.29 5.78 -1.20
CA GLU A 60 2.19 4.96 -2.01
C GLU A 60 3.62 4.96 -1.43
N GLY A 61 4.14 6.11 -1.02
CA GLY A 61 5.44 6.20 -0.34
C GLY A 61 5.50 5.33 0.92
N ALA A 62 4.45 5.35 1.76
CA ALA A 62 4.39 4.52 2.96
C ALA A 62 4.20 3.01 2.68
N LEU A 63 3.57 2.66 1.56
CA LEU A 63 3.33 1.28 1.14
C LEU A 63 4.58 0.64 0.53
N LEU A 64 5.34 1.40 -0.28
CA LEU A 64 6.49 0.91 -1.04
C LEU A 64 7.83 1.09 -0.32
N ALA A 65 7.92 1.98 0.69
CA ALA A 65 9.16 2.18 1.42
C ALA A 65 9.64 0.89 2.12
N PRO A 66 10.96 0.63 2.13
CA PRO A 66 11.58 -0.41 2.95
C PRO A 66 11.16 -0.29 4.42
N ALA A 67 11.10 -1.40 5.16
CA ALA A 67 10.57 -1.41 6.51
C ALA A 67 11.21 -0.38 7.47
N GLY A 68 12.52 -0.10 7.30
CA GLY A 68 13.26 0.89 8.10
C GLY A 68 13.12 2.34 7.63
N GLU A 69 12.56 2.58 6.45
CA GLU A 69 12.40 3.91 5.83
C GLU A 69 10.95 4.38 5.80
N ARG A 70 10.01 3.53 6.24
CA ARG A 70 8.59 3.89 6.31
C ARG A 70 8.39 5.04 7.29
N PRO A 71 7.56 6.04 6.95
CA PRO A 71 7.23 7.12 7.86
C PRO A 71 6.53 6.56 9.10
N THR A 72 6.74 7.20 10.23
CA THR A 72 5.95 7.01 11.44
C THR A 72 4.51 7.49 11.24
N ALA A 73 3.62 7.13 12.17
CA ALA A 73 2.23 7.57 12.12
C ALA A 73 2.10 9.10 12.19
N ALA A 74 2.96 9.75 12.98
CA ALA A 74 2.97 11.20 13.13
C ALA A 74 3.45 11.90 11.85
N GLU A 75 4.52 11.40 11.22
CA GLU A 75 5.03 11.95 9.96
C GLU A 75 4.00 11.80 8.83
N LEU A 76 3.35 10.63 8.73
CA LEU A 76 2.31 10.41 7.73
C LEU A 76 1.10 11.33 7.97
N ALA A 77 0.68 11.52 9.23
CA ALA A 77 -0.42 12.43 9.55
C ALA A 77 -0.10 13.89 9.20
N GLY A 78 1.15 14.31 9.46
CA GLY A 78 1.64 15.63 9.05
C GLY A 78 1.56 15.80 7.53
N GLN A 79 2.11 14.84 6.77
CA GLN A 79 2.07 14.86 5.31
C GLN A 79 0.65 14.94 4.75
N ILE A 80 -0.31 14.19 5.32
CA ILE A 80 -1.71 14.21 4.88
C ILE A 80 -2.39 15.54 5.19
N SER A 81 -2.03 16.19 6.31
CA SER A 81 -2.65 17.47 6.70
C SER A 81 -2.20 18.63 5.81
N ASP A 82 -1.09 18.46 5.08
CA ASP A 82 -0.51 19.46 4.18
C ASP A 82 -0.99 19.32 2.72
N VAL A 83 -1.86 18.33 2.43
CA VAL A 83 -2.52 18.10 1.12
C VAL A 83 -3.91 18.69 1.09
#